data_AF-A0A7W0JRC0-F1
#
_entry.id   AF-A0A7W0JRC0-F1
#
_cell.length_a   1.000
_cell.length_b   1.000
_cell.length_c   1.000
_cell.angle_alpha   90.00
_cell.angle_beta   90.00
_cell.angle_gamma   90.00
#
_symmetry.space_group_name_H-M   'P 1'
#
loop_
_entity.id
_entity.type
_entity.pdbx_description
1 polymer ?
#
loop_
_entity_poly.entity_id
_entity_poly.type
_entity_poly.pdbx_seq_one_letter_code
_entity_poly.pdbx_strand_id
1 'polypeptide(L)' 'TDAATLARDAGLSVVMDRCCKIEHARFFGGLRTIGLNTGVVTSRLAMRLPREL' A
#
# COMPACT_ATOMS: atom_id res chain seq x y z
N THR A 1 -15.24 7.52 -22.44
CA THR A 1 -14.16 6.65 -21.91
C THR A 1 -13.75 7.17 -20.55
N ASP A 2 -13.58 6.29 -19.56
CA ASP A 2 -13.09 6.71 -18.24
C ASP A 2 -11.55 6.78 -18.22
N ALA A 3 -10.98 7.36 -17.16
CA ALA A 3 -9.54 7.53 -17.02
C ALA A 3 -8.79 6.18 -17.01
N ALA A 4 -9.40 5.15 -16.41
CA ALA A 4 -8.80 3.83 -16.32
C ALA A 4 -8.70 3.15 -17.69
N THR A 5 -9.71 3.30 -18.55
CA THR A 5 -9.72 2.79 -19.92
C THR A 5 -8.66 3.48 -20.76
N LEU A 6 -8.61 4.82 -20.72
CA LEU A 6 -7.61 5.60 -21.47
C LEU A 6 -6.17 5.18 -21.13
N ALA A 7 -5.88 4.96 -19.85
CA ALA A 7 -4.55 4.53 -19.42
C ALA A 7 -4.20 3.11 -19.89
N ARG A 8 -5.17 2.18 -19.86
CA ARG A 8 -4.95 0.80 -20.35
C ARG A 8 -4.73 0.76 -21.87
N ASP A 9 -5.50 1.53 -22.64
CA ASP A 9 -5.36 1.61 -24.09
C ASP A 9 -4.00 2.22 -24.50
N ALA A 10 -3.44 3.08 -23.65
CA ALA A 10 -2.07 3.60 -23.79
C ALA A 10 -0.97 2.61 -23.34
N GLY A 11 -1.32 1.37 -22.97
CA GLY A 11 -0.38 0.34 -22.52
C GLY A 11 0.13 0.50 -21.09
N LEU A 12 -0.50 1.34 -20.27
CA LEU A 12 -0.10 1.56 -18.88
C LEU A 12 -0.72 0.52 -17.94
N SER A 13 0.01 0.21 -16.86
CA SER A 13 -0.55 -0.54 -15.73
C SER A 13 -1.43 0.36 -14.87
N VAL A 14 -2.64 -0.11 -14.56
CA VAL A 14 -3.63 0.67 -13.80
C VAL A 14 -3.99 -0.06 -12.50
N VAL A 15 -3.89 0.65 -11.38
CA VAL A 15 -4.33 0.18 -10.06
C VAL A 15 -5.53 1.02 -9.63
N MET A 16 -6.63 0.36 -9.29
CA MET A 16 -7.89 0.98 -8.83
C MET A 16 -8.27 0.41 -7.47
N ASP A 17 -9.09 1.15 -6.72
CA ASP A 17 -9.61 0.75 -5.41
C ASP A 17 -8.50 0.38 -4.38
N ARG A 18 -7.35 1.04 -4.49
CA ARG A 18 -6.23 0.89 -3.56
C ARG A 18 -5.61 2.25 -3.29
N CYS A 19 -5.19 2.47 -2.05
CA CYS A 19 -4.48 3.68 -1.65
C CYS A 19 -2.99 3.37 -1.53
N CYS A 20 -2.14 4.13 -2.24
CA CYS A 20 -0.69 3.93 -2.23
C CYS A 20 -0.08 3.99 -0.81
N LYS A 21 -0.62 4.84 0.07
CA LYS A 21 -0.15 4.97 1.46
C LYS A 21 -0.48 3.74 2.29
N ILE A 22 -1.67 3.17 2.08
CA ILE A 22 -2.11 1.95 2.77
C ILE A 22 -1.31 0.75 2.29
N GLU A 23 -1.12 0.60 0.98
CA GLU A 23 -0.35 -0.51 0.42
C GLU A 23 1.13 -0.43 0.81
N HIS A 24 1.74 0.76 0.75
CA HIS A 24 3.09 0.95 1.26
C HIS A 24 3.20 0.51 2.72
N ALA A 25 2.26 0.95 3.57
CA ALA A 25 2.28 0.62 4.98
C ALA A 25 1.95 -0.85 5.28
N ARG A 26 1.21 -1.53 4.39
CA ARG A 26 0.94 -2.97 4.46
C ARG A 26 2.19 -3.79 4.15
N PHE A 27 2.95 -3.43 3.12
CA PHE A 27 4.15 -4.16 2.71
C PHE A 27 5.38 -3.83 3.57
N PHE A 28 5.55 -2.57 3.96
CA PHE A 28 6.77 -2.09 4.63
C PHE A 28 6.55 -1.71 6.11
N GLY A 29 5.33 -1.84 6.61
CA GLY A 29 4.95 -1.39 7.94
C GLY A 29 4.68 0.12 8.00
N GLY A 30 4.28 0.61 9.18
CA GLY A 30 4.03 2.05 9.39
C GLY A 30 2.55 2.47 9.35
N LEU A 31 1.59 1.53 9.39
CA LEU A 31 0.16 1.88 9.50
C LEU A 31 -0.11 2.78 10.72
N ARG A 32 0.56 2.52 11.84
CA ARG A 32 0.47 3.36 13.05
C ARG A 32 1.04 4.77 12.87
N THR A 33 2.05 4.95 12.02
CA THR A 33 2.73 6.25 11.85
C THR A 33 1.95 7.18 10.93
N ILE A 34 1.10 6.63 10.06
CA ILE A 34 0.18 7.41 9.22
C ILE A 34 -1.18 7.66 9.88
N GLY A 35 -1.30 7.42 11.20
CA GLY A 35 -2.49 7.72 11.98
C GLY A 35 -3.60 6.67 11.93
N LEU A 36 -3.30 5.43 11.50
CA LEU A 36 -4.30 4.36 11.44
C LEU A 36 -4.32 3.54 12.73
N ASN A 37 -5.52 3.26 13.25
CA ASN A 37 -5.70 2.33 14.36
C ASN A 37 -5.48 0.90 13.89
N THR A 38 -4.40 0.26 14.34
CA THR A 38 -4.05 -1.12 13.98
C THR A 38 -4.61 -2.16 14.94
N GLY A 39 -5.15 -1.77 16.10
CA GLY A 39 -5.57 -2.70 17.17
C GLY A 39 -4.42 -3.49 17.82
N VAL A 40 -3.17 -3.18 17.50
CA VAL A 40 -1.98 -3.91 17.96
C VAL A 40 -1.04 -2.98 18.72
N VAL A 41 -0.79 -3.31 19.98
CA VAL A 41 0.24 -2.67 20.82
C VAL A 41 1.45 -3.60 20.88
N THR A 42 2.61 -3.10 20.47
CA THR A 42 3.85 -3.88 20.45
C THR A 42 5.07 -2.98 20.62
N SER A 43 6.14 -3.51 21.24
CA SER A 43 7.45 -2.86 21.33
C SER A 43 8.37 -3.20 20.15
N ARG A 44 7.94 -4.07 19.24
CA ARG A 44 8.72 -4.46 18.06
C ARG A 44 8.65 -3.38 16.98
N LEU A 45 9.81 -3.02 16.42
CA LEU A 45 9.87 -2.11 15.27
C LEU A 45 9.12 -2.73 14.07
N ALA A 46 8.28 -1.92 13.41
CA ALA A 46 7.31 -2.36 12.40
C ALA A 46 7.93 -2.86 11.07
N MET A 47 9.25 -3.01 10.98
CA MET A 47 9.91 -3.42 9.75
C MET A 47 10.20 -4.93 9.77
N ARG A 48 9.43 -5.68 8.98
CA ARG A 48 9.87 -6.97 8.44
C ARG A 48 9.91 -6.81 6.93
N LEU A 49 11.09 -6.76 6.33
CA LEU A 49 11.22 -6.99 4.90
C LEU A 49 10.62 -8.39 4.60
N PRO A 50 9.87 -8.56 3.50
CA PRO A 50 9.60 -9.90 2.98
C PRO A 50 10.94 -10.62 2.88
N ARG A 51 11.04 -11.87 3.38
CA ARG A 51 12.30 -12.62 3.30
C ARG A 51 12.72 -12.98 1.87
N GLU A 52 11.94 -12.56 0.87
CA GLU A 52 11.98 -13.04 -0.52
C GLU A 52 11.60 -11.89 -1.49
N LEU A 53 12.24 -10.73 -1.38
CA LEU A 53 12.36 -9.80 -2.52
C LEU A 53 13.76 -9.94 -3.13
#